data_AF-A0A932G4H2-F1
#
_entry.id   AF-A0A932G4H2-F1
#
_cell.length_a   1.000
_cell.length_b   1.000
_cell.length_c   1.000
_cell.angle_alpha   90.00
_cell.angle_beta   90.00
_cell.angle_gamma   90.00
#
_symmetry.space_group_name_H-M   'P 1'
#
loop_
_entity.id
_entity.type
_entity.pdbx_description
1 polymer ?
#
loop_
_entity_poly.entity_id
_entity_poly.type
_entity_poly.pdbx_seq_one_letter_code
_entity_poly.pdbx_strand_id
1 'polypeptide(L)' 'MALSIFSNIPSLNAQRNLSRTQEALSGNLGRLSSGLRINNAADDAAGLGISERLRSQIRS' A
#
# COMPACT_ATOMS: atom_id res chain seq x y z
N MET A 1 14.18 -33.22 -5.30
CA MET A 1 14.38 -31.79 -5.63
C MET A 1 14.57 -31.70 -7.13
N ALA A 2 13.58 -31.17 -7.85
CA ALA A 2 13.65 -31.03 -9.30
C ALA A 2 14.49 -29.80 -9.64
N LEU A 3 15.63 -30.02 -10.30
CA LEU A 3 16.45 -28.95 -10.85
C LEU A 3 15.67 -28.32 -12.02
N SER A 4 15.02 -27.18 -11.77
CA SER A 4 14.28 -26.45 -12.81
C SER A 4 15.28 -25.67 -13.65
N ILE A 5 15.75 -26.27 -14.75
CA ILE A 5 16.81 -25.72 -15.62
C ILE A 5 16.36 -24.42 -16.32
N PHE A 6 15.06 -24.26 -16.56
CA PHE A 6 14.50 -23.11 -17.29
C PHE A 6 13.82 -22.07 -16.40
N SER A 7 13.54 -22.39 -15.12
CA SER A 7 12.82 -21.49 -14.21
C SER A 7 13.54 -21.36 -12.87
N ASN A 8 14.09 -20.17 -12.64
CA ASN A 8 14.79 -19.82 -11.41
C ASN A 8 13.79 -19.42 -10.31
N ILE A 9 13.31 -20.41 -9.56
CA ILE A 9 12.34 -20.22 -8.46
C ILE A 9 12.83 -19.24 -7.38
N PRO A 10 14.12 -19.23 -6.96
CA PRO A 10 14.65 -18.19 -6.07
C PRO A 10 14.51 -16.77 -6.64
N SER A 11 14.85 -16.56 -7.91
CA SER A 11 14.70 -15.27 -8.59
C SER A 11 13.24 -14.83 -8.65
N LEU A 12 12.33 -15.76 -8.95
CA LEU A 12 10.90 -15.49 -8.99
C LEU A 12 10.32 -15.13 -7.62
N ASN A 13 10.82 -15.76 -6.55
CA ASN A 13 10.49 -15.37 -5.16
C ASN A 13 11.03 -13.97 -4.84
N ALA A 14 12.27 -13.66 -5.23
CA ALA A 14 12.87 -12.34 -5.03
C ALA A 14 12.06 -11.25 -5.76
N GLN A 15 11.64 -11.50 -7.00
CA GLN A 15 10.78 -10.58 -7.76
C GLN A 15 9.41 -10.38 -7.10
N ARG A 16 8.78 -11.46 -6.58
CA ARG A 16 7.52 -11.33 -5.82
C ARG A 16 7.67 -10.49 -4.55
N ASN A 17 8.76 -10.69 -3.80
CA ASN A 17 9.03 -9.87 -2.62
C ASN A 17 9.33 -8.42 -3.00
N LEU A 18 10.06 -8.19 -4.09
CA LEU A 18 10.31 -6.85 -4.61
C LEU A 18 9.02 -6.13 -4.99
N SER A 19 8.10 -6.80 -5.71
CA SER A 19 6.80 -6.21 -6.07
C SER A 19 6.02 -5.76 -4.83
N ARG A 20 5.94 -6.61 -3.80
CA ARG A 20 5.27 -6.28 -2.53
C ARG A 20 5.91 -5.08 -1.84
N THR A 21 7.24 -5.05 -1.78
CA THR A 21 7.97 -3.91 -1.19
C THR A 21 7.75 -2.63 -2.00
N GLN A 22 7.68 -2.72 -3.32
CA GLN A 22 7.42 -1.58 -4.20
C GLN A 22 6.01 -1.01 -4.03
N GLU A 23 5.00 -1.89 -3.89
CA GLU A 23 3.62 -1.50 -3.57
C GLU A 23 3.53 -0.80 -2.22
N ALA A 24 4.15 -1.38 -1.18
CA ALA A 24 4.20 -0.77 0.15
C ALA A 24 4.92 0.59 0.14
N LEU A 25 6.03 0.70 -0.60
CA LEU A 25 6.76 1.95 -0.78
C LEU A 25 5.88 3.01 -1.46
N SER A 26 5.14 2.64 -2.51
CA SER A 26 4.23 3.56 -3.19
C SER A 26 3.13 4.09 -2.26
N GLY A 27 2.53 3.22 -1.44
CA GLY A 27 1.56 3.64 -0.42
C GLY A 27 2.16 4.57 0.62
N ASN A 28 3.38 4.29 1.09
CA ASN A 28 4.10 5.14 2.05
C ASN A 28 4.44 6.51 1.47
N LEU A 29 4.88 6.57 0.20
CA LEU A 29 5.12 7.83 -0.50
C LEU A 29 3.84 8.63 -0.67
N GLY A 30 2.71 7.98 -0.96
CA GLY A 30 1.41 8.64 -0.99
C GLY A 30 1.07 9.30 0.35
N ARG A 31 1.23 8.57 1.46
CA ARG A 31 0.96 9.11 2.81
C ARG A 31 1.91 10.23 3.20
N LEU A 32 3.18 10.12 2.84
CA LEU A 32 4.17 11.17 3.06
C LEU A 32 3.81 12.45 2.27
N SER A 33 3.42 12.30 1.00
CA SER A 33 3.08 13.43 0.13
C SER A 33 1.80 14.14 0.55
N SER A 34 0.82 13.42 1.10
CA SER A 34 -0.44 14.02 1.55
C SER A 34 -0.39 14.51 3.01
N GLY A 35 0.54 13.97 3.81
CA GLY A 35 0.55 14.14 5.25
C GLY A 35 -0.61 13.44 5.97
N LEU A 36 -1.44 12.67 5.26
CA LEU A 36 -2.60 11.97 5.80
C LEU A 36 -2.34 10.47 5.88
N ARG A 37 -2.76 9.87 7.00
CA ARG A 37 -2.64 8.42 7.22
C ARG A 37 -3.55 7.62 6.29
N ILE A 38 -4.73 8.16 5.98
CA ILE A 38 -5.73 7.54 5.10
C ILE A 38 -5.89 8.47 3.89
N ASN A 39 -5.38 8.03 2.74
CA ASN A 39 -5.43 8.81 1.49
C ASN A 39 -6.51 8.34 0.53
N ASN A 40 -6.78 7.05 0.52
CA ASN A 40 -7.73 6.42 -0.38
C ASN A 40 -8.80 5.67 0.41
N ALA A 41 -10.04 5.73 -0.06
CA ALA A 41 -11.14 4.93 0.49
C ALA A 41 -10.89 3.42 0.35
N ALA A 42 -9.99 3.02 -0.54
CA ALA A 42 -9.55 1.64 -0.71
C ALA A 42 -8.69 1.14 0.47
N ASP A 43 -7.95 2.03 1.15
CA ASP A 43 -7.11 1.67 2.29
C ASP A 43 -7.96 1.49 3.56
N ASP A 44 -8.94 2.38 3.79
CA ASP A 44 -9.88 2.32 4.91
C ASP A 44 -11.11 3.22 4.64
N ALA A 45 -12.16 2.65 4.05
CA ALA A 45 -13.38 3.38 3.70
C ALA A 45 -14.11 3.94 4.94
N ALA A 46 -14.11 3.18 6.04
CA ALA A 46 -14.78 3.58 7.29
C ALA A 46 -13.99 4.69 8.00
N GLY A 47 -12.67 4.54 8.09
CA GLY A 47 -11.78 5.54 8.68
C GLY A 47 -11.73 6.85 7.89
N LEU A 48 -11.82 6.78 6.55
CA LEU A 48 -11.95 7.97 5.70
C LEU A 48 -13.28 8.70 5.97
N GLY A 49 -14.40 7.98 6.01
CA GLY A 49 -15.72 8.57 6.27
C GLY A 49 -15.83 9.27 7.63
N ILE A 50 -15.23 8.67 8.67
CA ILE A 50 -15.15 9.30 10.00
C ILE A 50 -14.26 10.54 9.96
N SER A 51 -13.09 10.45 9.30
CA SER A 51 -12.15 11.57 9.19
C SER A 51 -12.78 12.78 8.49
N GLU A 52 -13.52 12.56 7.40
CA GLU A 52 -14.25 13.61 6.70
C GLU A 52 -15.40 14.19 7.53
N ARG A 53 -16.14 13.35 8.26
CA ARG A 53 -17.18 13.82 9.19
C ARG A 53 -16.60 14.71 10.30
N LEU A 54 -15.48 14.31 10.90
CA LEU A 54 -14.78 15.11 11.91
C LEU A 54 -14.25 16.42 11.31
N ARG A 55 -13.67 16.37 10.09
CA ARG A 55 -13.17 17.55 9.38
C ARG A 55 -14.31 18.53 9.06
N SER A 56 -15.50 18.02 8.70
CA SER A 56 -16.70 18.83 8.53
C SER A 56 -17.18 19.49 9.82
N GLN A 57 -17.11 18.80 10.96
CA GLN A 57 -17.48 19.36 12.27
C GLN A 57 -16.50 20.44 12.76
N ILE A 58 -15.22 20.32 12.43
CA ILE A 58 -14.22 21.34 12.79
C ILE A 58 -14.36 22.61 11.94
N ARG A 59 -14.91 22.50 10.73
CA ARG A 59 -15.04 23.62 9.78
C ARG A 59 -16.31 24.46 9.98
N SER A 60 -17.30 23.94 10.70
CA SER A 60 -18.52 24.67 11.10
C SER A 60 -18.28 25.51 12.33
#